data_AF-A0A1C6A8G1-F1
#
_entry.id   AF-A0A1C6A8G1-F1
#
_cell.length_a   1.000
_cell.length_b   1.000
_cell.length_c   1.000
_cell.angle_alpha   90.00
_cell.angle_beta   90.00
_cell.angle_gamma   90.00
#
_symmetry.space_group_name_H-M   'P 1'
#
loop_
_entity.id
_entity.type
_entity.pdbx_description
1 polymer ?
#
loop_
_entity_poly.entity_id
_entity_poly.type
_entity_poly.pdbx_seq_one_letter_code
_entity_poly.pdbx_strand_id
1 'polypeptide(L)'
;MDLTALYSMAEKLEISYVTAVVITGLSVVFLGLVILILFVWAFGKIFTSRNKPTPNEKVPAPKVTAPAPVTAPVNVSNDSEDEIIAVISAAVASMGQADGKNYRVKSVKAVKNRPSRSAWSLAGVQNDTMPF
;
A
#
# COMPACT_ATOMS: atom_id res chain seq x y z
N MET A 1 -1.41 60.59 30.60
CA MET A 1 -1.37 59.49 29.62
C MET A 1 -2.82 59.10 29.40
N ASP A 2 -3.38 59.39 28.22
CA ASP A 2 -4.81 59.20 27.98
C ASP A 2 -5.21 57.72 27.99
N LEU A 3 -6.40 57.44 28.52
CA LEU A 3 -6.98 56.09 28.59
C LEU A 3 -7.06 55.41 27.21
N THR A 4 -7.23 56.19 26.14
CA THR A 4 -7.26 55.72 24.76
C THR A 4 -5.92 55.15 24.29
N ALA A 5 -4.81 55.76 24.73
CA ALA A 5 -3.48 55.26 24.45
C ALA A 5 -3.25 53.92 25.16
N LEU A 6 -3.66 53.79 26.43
CA LEU A 6 -3.53 52.54 27.18
C LEU A 6 -4.35 51.40 26.55
N TYR A 7 -5.57 51.69 26.09
CA TYR A 7 -6.41 50.69 25.41
C TYR A 7 -5.79 50.23 24.07
N SER A 8 -5.30 51.17 23.24
CA SER A 8 -4.60 50.84 22.00
C SER A 8 -3.34 50.01 22.23
N MET A 9 -2.56 50.29 23.29
CA MET A 9 -1.37 49.49 23.60
C MET A 9 -1.76 48.08 24.07
N ALA A 10 -2.81 47.95 24.89
CA ALA A 10 -3.32 46.65 25.33
C ALA A 10 -3.85 45.80 24.16
N GLU A 11 -4.62 46.40 23.24
CA GLU A 11 -5.15 45.71 22.05
C GLU A 11 -4.02 45.24 21.11
N LYS A 12 -2.97 46.05 20.93
CA LYS A 12 -1.80 45.65 20.12
C LYS A 12 -1.04 44.48 20.73
N LEU A 13 -0.94 44.40 22.06
CA LEU A 13 -0.28 43.29 22.75
C LEU A 13 -1.09 41.99 22.58
N GLU A 14 -2.42 42.07 22.74
CA GLU A 14 -3.34 40.94 22.51
C GLU A 14 -3.26 40.43 21.06
N ILE A 15 -3.37 41.33 20.08
CA ILE A 15 -3.29 40.97 18.65
C ILE A 15 -1.93 40.36 18.32
N SER A 16 -0.84 40.92 18.85
CA SER A 16 0.51 40.39 18.61
C SER A 16 0.69 38.99 19.19
N TYR A 17 0.15 38.73 20.39
CA TYR A 17 0.22 37.42 21.03
C TYR A 17 -0.60 36.37 20.27
N VAL A 18 -1.85 36.69 19.95
CA VAL A 18 -2.72 35.79 19.17
C VAL A 18 -2.07 35.46 17.82
N THR A 19 -1.53 36.47 17.13
CA THR A 19 -0.84 36.28 15.85
C THR A 19 0.38 35.37 16.00
N ALA A 20 1.21 35.57 17.04
CA ALA A 20 2.37 34.73 17.31
C ALA A 20 1.98 33.27 17.60
N VAL A 21 0.95 33.03 18.41
CA VAL A 21 0.44 31.68 18.71
C VAL A 21 -0.10 30.99 17.45
N VAL A 22 -0.81 31.71 16.58
CA VAL A 22 -1.32 31.15 15.33
C VAL A 22 -0.17 30.77 14.38
N ILE A 23 0.82 31.65 14.20
CA ILE A 23 1.98 31.39 13.33
C ILE A 23 2.79 30.21 13.86
N THR A 24 3.06 30.18 15.16
CA THR A 24 3.81 29.09 15.80
C THR A 24 3.03 27.78 15.77
N GLY A 25 1.72 27.80 16.01
CA GLY A 25 0.85 26.63 15.90
C GLY A 25 0.84 26.06 14.48
N LEU A 26 0.71 26.92 13.46
CA LEU A 26 0.79 26.52 12.06
C LEU A 26 2.15 25.88 11.75
N SER A 27 3.25 26.53 12.18
CA SER A 27 4.61 26.02 11.99
C SER A 27 4.83 24.67 12.68
N VAL A 28 4.33 24.48 13.90
CA VAL A 28 4.45 23.23 14.65
C VAL A 28 3.70 22.09 13.97
N VAL A 29 2.52 22.35 13.41
CA VAL A 29 1.76 21.33 12.66
C VAL A 29 2.51 20.91 11.39
N PHE A 30 3.07 21.86 10.63
CA PHE A 30 3.90 21.55 9.47
C PHE A 30 5.13 20.71 9.86
N LEU A 31 5.83 21.10 10.93
CA LEU A 31 7.00 20.35 11.40
C LEU A 31 6.64 18.95 11.89
N GLY A 32 5.53 18.82 12.63
CA GLY A 32 5.01 17.55 13.12
C GLY A 32 4.67 16.58 12.00
N LEU A 33 4.02 17.07 10.93
CA LEU A 33 3.73 16.28 9.74
C LEU A 33 5.01 15.78 9.07
N VAL A 34 5.98 16.67 8.83
CA VAL A 34 7.26 16.30 8.20
C VAL A 34 7.99 15.24 9.02
N ILE A 35 8.09 15.43 10.34
CA ILE A 35 8.75 14.47 11.23
C ILE A 35 8.01 13.12 11.20
N LEU A 36 6.68 13.12 11.30
CA LEU A 36 5.88 11.89 11.29
C LEU A 36 6.04 11.11 9.97
N ILE A 37 6.02 11.80 8.84
CA ILE A 37 6.25 11.21 7.52
C ILE A 37 7.67 10.62 7.41
N LEU A 38 8.69 11.31 7.91
CA LEU A 38 10.06 10.78 7.94
C LEU A 38 10.17 9.50 8.77
N PHE A 39 9.49 9.41 9.92
CA PHE A 39 9.47 8.19 10.74
C PHE A 39 8.79 7.02 10.02
N VAL A 40 7.62 7.26 9.40
CA VAL A 40 6.93 6.22 8.61
C VAL A 40 7.81 5.75 7.46
N TRP A 41 8.50 6.68 6.79
CA TRP A 41 9.42 6.34 5.70
C TRP A 41 10.66 5.59 6.18
N ALA A 42 11.22 5.95 7.34
CA ALA A 42 12.32 5.23 7.97
C ALA A 42 11.94 3.80 8.33
N PHE A 43 10.79 3.59 8.99
CA PHE A 43 10.29 2.24 9.25
C PHE A 43 10.07 1.45 7.97
N GLY A 44 9.39 2.04 6.97
CA GLY A 44 9.22 1.42 5.66
C GLY A 44 10.56 1.00 5.03
N LYS A 45 11.56 1.89 5.05
CA LYS A 45 12.91 1.63 4.51
C LYS A 45 13.65 0.54 5.29
N ILE A 46 13.52 0.49 6.61
CA ILE A 46 14.17 -0.54 7.45
C ILE A 46 13.55 -1.93 7.18
N PHE A 47 12.22 -2.00 7.01
CA PHE A 47 11.55 -3.26 6.65
C PHE A 47 11.85 -3.69 5.21
N THR A 48 11.89 -2.76 4.24
CA THR A 48 12.29 -3.08 2.86
C THR A 48 13.77 -3.47 2.77
N SER A 49 14.66 -2.87 3.56
CA SER A 49 16.10 -3.16 3.49
C SER A 49 16.48 -4.53 4.06
N ARG A 50 15.64 -5.15 4.89
CA ARG A 50 15.84 -6.54 5.37
C ARG A 50 15.35 -7.59 4.38
N ASN A 51 14.61 -7.20 3.35
CA ASN A 51 14.10 -8.09 2.30
C ASN A 51 14.80 -7.89 0.96
N LYS A 52 16.12 -7.65 0.96
CA LYS A 52 16.90 -7.77 -0.29
C LYS A 52 17.08 -9.26 -0.58
N PRO A 53 16.39 -9.87 -1.56
CA PRO A 53 16.87 -11.12 -2.13
C PRO A 53 18.26 -10.83 -2.71
N THR A 54 19.24 -11.57 -2.23
CA THR A 54 20.57 -11.57 -2.80
C THR A 54 20.45 -11.97 -4.27
N PRO A 55 20.95 -11.17 -5.23
CA PRO A 55 21.23 -11.68 -6.55
C PRO A 55 22.29 -12.76 -6.37
N ASN A 56 21.84 -14.01 -6.41
CA ASN A 56 22.71 -15.18 -6.45
C ASN A 56 23.41 -15.16 -7.81
N GLU A 57 24.47 -14.37 -7.92
CA GLU A 57 25.40 -14.41 -9.04
C GLU A 57 26.25 -15.66 -8.89
N LYS A 58 25.68 -16.80 -9.27
CA LYS A 58 26.43 -18.02 -9.56
C LYS A 58 26.86 -17.98 -11.02
N VAL A 59 28.12 -17.61 -11.19
CA VAL A 59 29.18 -18.24 -11.99
C VAL A 59 28.78 -18.74 -13.41
N PRO A 60 29.44 -18.26 -14.48
CA PRO A 60 29.18 -18.74 -15.82
C PRO A 60 29.86 -20.08 -16.13
N ALA A 61 29.21 -20.77 -17.07
CA ALA A 61 29.75 -21.69 -18.08
C ALA A 61 29.73 -23.22 -17.82
N PRO A 62 29.57 -24.02 -18.90
CA PRO A 62 28.57 -25.09 -18.98
C PRO A 62 29.15 -26.47 -19.26
N LYS A 63 28.43 -27.54 -18.91
CA LYS A 63 28.67 -28.88 -19.49
C LYS A 63 27.40 -29.72 -19.58
N VAL A 64 26.90 -29.79 -20.82
CA VAL A 64 26.20 -30.89 -21.54
C VAL A 64 25.96 -32.19 -20.74
N THR A 65 24.72 -32.73 -20.73
CA THR A 65 24.26 -33.97 -21.46
C THR A 65 22.84 -34.46 -20.98
N ALA A 66 21.83 -34.43 -21.88
CA ALA A 66 20.60 -35.28 -22.06
C ALA A 66 19.60 -35.59 -20.89
N PRO A 67 18.39 -36.19 -21.11
CA PRO A 67 17.09 -35.51 -21.30
C PRO A 67 15.96 -35.83 -20.26
N ALA A 68 14.94 -34.94 -20.19
CA ALA A 68 13.63 -35.00 -19.48
C ALA A 68 13.62 -34.78 -17.94
N PRO A 69 12.59 -34.13 -17.33
CA PRO A 69 11.32 -33.60 -17.84
C PRO A 69 11.30 -32.08 -17.96
N VAL A 70 10.33 -31.55 -18.73
CA VAL A 70 10.10 -30.11 -18.93
C VAL A 70 9.66 -29.47 -17.61
N THR A 71 10.61 -29.11 -16.76
CA THR A 71 10.43 -28.09 -15.74
C THR A 71 10.37 -26.76 -16.46
N ALA A 72 9.15 -26.23 -16.60
CA ALA A 72 8.93 -24.87 -17.07
C ALA A 72 9.81 -23.90 -16.26
N PRO A 73 10.40 -22.87 -16.91
CA PRO A 73 11.28 -21.93 -16.23
C PRO A 73 10.48 -21.26 -15.10
N VAL A 74 10.94 -21.47 -13.86
CA VAL A 74 10.52 -20.71 -12.69
C VAL A 74 10.94 -19.27 -12.96
N ASN A 75 9.99 -18.48 -13.45
CA ASN A 75 10.16 -17.07 -13.69
C ASN A 75 10.05 -16.38 -12.33
N VAL A 76 11.19 -16.07 -11.75
CA VAL A 76 11.32 -15.39 -10.45
C VAL A 76 10.87 -13.93 -10.57
N SER A 77 9.58 -13.69 -10.41
CA SER A 77 9.00 -12.39 -10.02
C SER A 77 7.48 -12.52 -9.81
N ASN A 78 7.03 -12.23 -8.58
CA ASN A 78 5.71 -12.51 -7.97
C ASN A 78 5.59 -13.84 -7.21
N ASP A 79 6.67 -14.28 -6.55
CA ASP A 79 6.80 -15.59 -5.89
C ASP A 79 5.55 -16.02 -5.10
N SER A 80 4.90 -15.12 -4.35
CA SER A 80 3.70 -15.50 -3.57
C SER A 80 2.45 -15.78 -4.41
N GLU A 81 2.18 -15.03 -5.49
CA GLU A 81 0.98 -15.26 -6.31
C GLU A 81 1.15 -16.51 -7.18
N ASP A 82 2.34 -16.69 -7.76
CA ASP A 82 2.65 -17.82 -8.62
C ASP A 82 2.72 -19.14 -7.85
N GLU A 83 3.26 -19.15 -6.62
CA GLU A 83 3.22 -20.31 -5.73
C GLU A 83 1.77 -20.72 -5.42
N ILE A 84 0.89 -19.77 -5.09
CA ILE A 84 -0.52 -20.05 -4.80
C ILE A 84 -1.23 -20.60 -6.04
N ILE A 85 -1.00 -20.00 -7.21
CA ILE A 85 -1.58 -20.48 -8.48
C ILE A 85 -1.11 -21.90 -8.78
N ALA A 86 0.17 -22.21 -8.55
CA ALA A 86 0.73 -23.55 -8.77
C ALA A 86 0.11 -24.58 -7.82
N VAL A 87 0.01 -24.27 -6.53
CA VAL A 87 -0.61 -25.16 -5.52
C VAL A 87 -2.09 -25.42 -5.84
N ILE A 88 -2.86 -24.37 -6.17
CA ILE A 88 -4.28 -24.51 -6.54
C ILE A 88 -4.42 -25.30 -7.84
N SER A 89 -3.59 -25.01 -8.85
CA SER A 89 -3.61 -25.73 -10.13
C SER A 89 -3.27 -27.21 -9.96
N ALA A 90 -2.31 -27.54 -9.09
CA ALA A 90 -1.96 -28.91 -8.76
C ALA A 90 -3.10 -29.65 -8.05
N ALA A 91 -3.76 -28.99 -7.09
CA ALA A 91 -4.93 -29.54 -6.40
C ALA A 91 -6.12 -29.77 -7.36
N VAL A 92 -6.39 -28.83 -8.27
CA VAL A 92 -7.43 -29.00 -9.29
C VAL A 92 -7.06 -30.09 -10.29
N ALA A 93 -5.79 -30.20 -10.67
CA ALA A 93 -5.32 -31.26 -11.54
C ALA A 93 -5.46 -32.64 -10.87
N SER A 94 -5.14 -32.79 -9.58
CA SER A 94 -5.31 -34.05 -8.86
C SER A 94 -6.78 -34.44 -8.72
N MET A 95 -7.67 -33.47 -8.46
CA MET A 95 -9.13 -33.71 -8.49
C MET A 95 -9.62 -34.08 -9.91
N GLY A 96 -9.10 -33.42 -10.94
CA GLY A 96 -9.44 -33.74 -12.34
C GLY A 96 -8.97 -35.13 -12.78
N GLN A 97 -7.83 -35.61 -12.27
CA GLN A 97 -7.40 -36.99 -12.48
C GLN A 97 -8.36 -38.00 -11.85
N ALA A 98 -8.92 -37.68 -10.67
CA ALA A 98 -9.93 -38.53 -10.03
C ALA A 98 -11.27 -38.57 -10.80
N ASP A 99 -11.67 -37.43 -11.39
CA ASP A 99 -12.89 -37.31 -12.20
C ASP A 99 -12.71 -37.72 -13.68
N GLY A 100 -11.48 -38.05 -14.11
CA GLY A 100 -11.14 -38.36 -15.50
C GLY A 100 -11.22 -37.16 -16.47
N LYS A 101 -11.20 -35.93 -15.95
CA LYS A 101 -11.35 -34.68 -16.74
C LYS A 101 -10.08 -33.85 -16.72
N ASN A 102 -9.65 -33.41 -17.89
CA ASN A 102 -8.49 -32.51 -18.03
C ASN A 102 -8.94 -31.05 -17.98
N TYR A 103 -8.59 -30.35 -16.90
CA TYR A 103 -8.85 -28.92 -16.73
C TYR A 103 -7.66 -28.09 -17.20
N ARG A 104 -7.96 -26.96 -17.86
CA ARG A 104 -6.95 -25.99 -18.32
C ARG A 104 -7.30 -24.59 -17.81
N VAL A 105 -6.31 -23.90 -17.25
CA VAL A 105 -6.46 -22.51 -16.81
C VAL A 105 -6.55 -21.60 -18.05
N LYS A 106 -7.65 -20.83 -18.17
CA LYS A 106 -7.87 -19.90 -19.30
C LYS A 106 -7.34 -18.49 -19.03
N SER A 107 -7.52 -18.01 -17.80
CA SER A 107 -7.01 -16.71 -17.38
C SER A 107 -6.93 -16.65 -15.87
N VAL A 108 -5.84 -16.10 -15.34
CA VAL A 108 -5.73 -15.71 -13.95
C VAL A 108 -5.83 -14.19 -13.89
N LYS A 109 -6.74 -13.69 -13.07
CA LYS A 109 -6.87 -12.26 -12.80
C LYS A 109 -6.95 -12.08 -11.30
N ALA A 110 -6.12 -11.19 -10.77
CA ALA A 110 -6.27 -10.75 -9.40
C ALA A 110 -7.71 -10.27 -9.21
N VAL A 111 -8.39 -10.79 -8.18
CA VAL A 111 -9.63 -10.20 -7.71
C VAL A 111 -9.20 -8.85 -7.15
N LYS A 112 -9.31 -7.81 -7.99
CA LYS A 112 -9.40 -6.45 -7.47
C LYS A 112 -10.64 -6.53 -6.60
N ASN A 113 -10.46 -6.66 -5.29
CA ASN A 113 -11.53 -6.53 -4.31
C ASN A 113 -12.26 -5.28 -4.74
N ARG A 114 -13.34 -5.44 -5.49
CA ARG A 114 -14.15 -4.33 -5.93
C ARG A 114 -14.65 -3.87 -4.57
N PRO A 115 -14.20 -2.72 -4.05
CA PRO A 115 -14.77 -2.27 -2.81
C PRO A 115 -16.27 -2.31 -3.08
N SER A 116 -17.00 -3.09 -2.28
CA SER A 116 -18.42 -2.84 -2.09
C SER A 116 -18.54 -1.32 -2.10
N ARG A 117 -19.39 -0.79 -2.99
CA ARG A 117 -19.45 0.65 -3.36
C ARG A 117 -19.01 1.47 -2.16
N SER A 118 -18.01 2.34 -2.33
CA SER A 118 -17.42 3.08 -1.21
C SER A 118 -18.53 3.56 -0.27
N ALA A 119 -18.33 3.51 1.04
CA ALA A 119 -19.39 3.83 2.00
C ALA A 119 -20.09 5.17 1.66
N TRP A 120 -19.36 6.12 1.07
CA TRP A 120 -19.89 7.36 0.51
C TRP A 120 -20.75 7.19 -0.75
N SER A 121 -20.32 6.39 -1.73
CA SER A 121 -21.12 6.06 -2.91
C SER A 121 -22.41 5.30 -2.56
N LEU A 122 -22.37 4.45 -1.53
CA LEU A 122 -23.55 3.74 -1.06
C LEU A 122 -24.50 4.68 -0.29
N ALA A 123 -23.96 5.54 0.57
CA ALA A 123 -24.74 6.52 1.34
C ALA A 123 -25.47 7.54 0.45
N GLY A 124 -24.84 7.99 -0.64
CA GLY A 124 -25.51 8.89 -1.61
C GLY A 124 -26.74 8.25 -2.24
N VAL A 125 -26.60 7.02 -2.76
CA VAL A 125 -27.73 6.27 -3.36
C VAL A 125 -28.83 6.00 -2.33
N GLN A 126 -28.44 5.71 -1.09
CA GLN A 126 -29.40 5.47 0.00
C GLN A 126 -30.17 6.75 0.35
N ASN A 127 -29.49 7.91 0.44
CA ASN A 127 -30.13 9.19 0.73
C ASN A 127 -31.02 9.68 -0.43
N ASP A 128 -30.63 9.42 -1.67
CA ASP A 128 -31.41 9.79 -2.87
C ASP A 128 -32.67 8.95 -3.07
N THR A 129 -32.74 7.78 -2.42
CA THR A 129 -33.87 6.83 -2.55
C THR A 129 -34.72 6.74 -1.30
N MET A 130 -34.38 7.47 -0.24
CA MET A 130 -35.21 7.57 0.95
C MET A 130 -36.41 8.49 0.68
N PRO A 131 -37.65 8.04 0.92
CA PRO A 131 -38.83 8.90 0.78
C PRO A 131 -38.84 9.99 1.87
N PHE A 132 -39.38 11.16 1.51
CA PHE A 132 -39.59 12.30 2.41
C PHE A 132 -40.83 12.13 3.30
#